data_AF-A0A089NM04-F1
#
_entry.id   AF-A0A089NM04-F1
#
_cell.length_a   1.000
_cell.length_b   1.000
_cell.length_c   1.000
_cell.angle_alpha   90.00
_cell.angle_beta   90.00
_cell.angle_gamma   90.00
#
_symmetry.space_group_name_H-M   'P 1'
#
loop_
_entity.id
_entity.type
_entity.pdbx_description
1 polymer ?
#
loop_
_entity_poly.entity_id
_entity_poly.type
_entity_poly.pdbx_seq_one_letter_code
_entity_poly.pdbx_strand_id
1 'polypeptide(L)'
;MPSGTVTAAPLAPPPGVAASPDAPPPPGAQAAAPPAGPTVIAEPVAPPAPPPPVATGGRSSVVGSWDARDATGANCKVTLSSTPALDLYRATATGCPNKDLARVSAWDFRDGEVYLYQPGGSVAARLRQGGGGLEGALTKSGAALALNR
;
A
#
# COMPACT_ATOMS: atom_id res chain seq x y z
N MET A 1 -21.23 -28.37 -6.84
CA MET A 1 -21.09 -28.28 -5.38
C MET A 1 -19.79 -27.55 -5.07
N PRO A 2 -19.77 -26.51 -4.23
CA PRO A 2 -18.56 -26.15 -3.51
C PRO A 2 -18.81 -26.25 -2.00
N SER A 3 -18.34 -27.33 -1.38
CA SER A 3 -18.10 -27.40 0.08
C SER A 3 -16.93 -26.44 0.37
N GLY A 4 -17.00 -25.44 1.27
CA GLY A 4 -16.96 -25.56 2.74
C GLY A 4 -15.58 -26.08 3.18
N THR A 5 -14.74 -25.43 4.00
CA THR A 5 -14.99 -24.76 5.29
C THR A 5 -13.75 -23.99 5.79
N VAL A 6 -13.98 -22.97 6.63
CA VAL A 6 -13.02 -22.28 7.52
C VAL A 6 -12.45 -23.25 8.58
N THR A 7 -11.19 -23.12 9.02
CA THR A 7 -10.79 -23.55 10.39
C THR A 7 -9.51 -22.88 10.93
N ALA A 8 -9.73 -22.17 12.05
CA ALA A 8 -8.92 -21.84 13.24
C ALA A 8 -7.41 -21.43 13.20
N ALA A 9 -7.14 -20.28 13.83
CA ALA A 9 -5.89 -19.93 14.53
C ALA A 9 -6.04 -20.27 16.05
N PRO A 10 -5.11 -19.88 16.95
CA PRO A 10 -3.68 -20.20 17.14
C PRO A 10 -3.42 -20.93 18.50
N LEU A 11 -2.24 -21.51 18.73
CA LEU A 11 -1.72 -21.72 20.10
C LEU A 11 -0.18 -21.66 20.14
N ALA A 12 0.34 -20.98 21.17
CA ALA A 12 1.77 -20.81 21.50
C ALA A 12 2.09 -21.47 22.89
N PRO A 13 3.33 -21.34 23.41
CA PRO A 13 4.33 -22.39 23.75
C PRO A 13 4.20 -22.90 25.22
N PRO A 14 5.13 -23.71 25.82
CA PRO A 14 6.39 -23.16 26.39
C PRO A 14 7.52 -24.25 26.51
N PRO A 15 8.52 -24.19 27.43
CA PRO A 15 9.93 -24.37 27.09
C PRO A 15 10.56 -25.58 27.80
N GLY A 16 11.81 -25.90 27.44
CA GLY A 16 12.74 -26.45 28.43
C GLY A 16 13.58 -27.62 27.97
N VAL A 17 14.89 -27.40 28.17
CA VAL A 17 15.93 -28.33 28.65
C VAL A 17 16.21 -29.58 27.80
N ALA A 18 17.45 -29.95 27.50
CA ALA A 18 18.66 -29.84 28.30
C ALA A 18 19.87 -29.78 27.34
N ALA A 19 20.78 -28.83 27.57
CA ALA A 19 22.07 -29.07 28.23
C ALA A 19 23.14 -29.55 27.26
N SER A 20 24.06 -28.63 26.93
CA SER A 20 25.44 -28.96 26.64
C SER A 20 25.99 -29.86 27.75
N PRO A 21 26.85 -30.84 27.41
CA PRO A 21 28.16 -30.82 28.05
C PRO A 21 29.32 -30.95 27.06
N ASP A 22 30.34 -30.21 27.44
CA ASP A 22 31.70 -30.09 26.91
C ASP A 22 32.54 -31.38 27.17
N ALA A 23 33.51 -31.64 26.28
CA ALA A 23 34.70 -32.53 26.37
C ALA A 23 34.59 -34.06 26.03
N PRO A 24 35.71 -34.77 25.73
CA PRO A 24 36.50 -34.79 24.48
C PRO A 24 36.55 -36.19 23.80
N PRO A 25 37.00 -36.34 22.53
CA PRO A 25 37.08 -37.64 21.85
C PRO A 25 38.40 -38.39 22.08
N PRO A 26 38.41 -39.75 22.21
CA PRO A 26 39.60 -40.56 22.01
C PRO A 26 39.77 -40.94 20.52
N PRO A 27 41.01 -41.10 20.01
CA PRO A 27 41.25 -41.43 18.61
C PRO A 27 41.33 -42.93 18.33
N GLY A 28 40.60 -43.36 17.31
CA GLY A 28 41.10 -44.28 16.28
C GLY A 28 40.82 -45.78 16.44
N ALA A 29 40.06 -46.35 15.49
CA ALA A 29 40.42 -47.47 14.60
C ALA A 29 39.13 -48.03 13.94
N GLN A 30 38.92 -47.81 12.63
CA GLN A 30 39.03 -48.80 11.53
C GLN A 30 37.99 -49.95 11.63
N ALA A 31 37.23 -50.38 10.62
CA ALA A 31 37.17 -50.15 9.17
C ALA A 31 35.86 -50.77 8.62
N ALA A 32 35.61 -50.54 7.32
CA ALA A 32 34.80 -51.32 6.35
C ALA A 32 33.61 -50.57 5.71
N ALA A 33 33.73 -50.32 4.40
CA ALA A 33 32.65 -50.04 3.43
C ALA A 33 32.10 -51.39 2.87
N PRO A 34 31.02 -51.49 2.03
CA PRO A 34 30.31 -50.51 1.17
C PRO A 34 28.73 -50.73 1.21
N PRO A 35 27.84 -50.38 0.23
CA PRO A 35 27.94 -49.62 -1.03
C PRO A 35 26.86 -48.52 -1.27
N ALA A 36 27.10 -47.72 -2.34
CA ALA A 36 26.18 -46.98 -3.21
C ALA A 36 24.95 -46.23 -2.63
N GLY A 37 25.11 -44.93 -2.39
CA GLY A 37 24.02 -43.95 -2.32
C GLY A 37 24.10 -42.97 -3.50
N PRO A 38 22.96 -42.49 -4.04
CA PRO A 38 22.94 -41.63 -5.23
C PRO A 38 23.66 -40.30 -4.96
N THR A 39 24.50 -39.88 -5.91
CA THR A 39 25.12 -38.55 -5.95
C THR A 39 24.03 -37.48 -6.01
N VAL A 40 23.75 -36.83 -4.88
CA VAL A 40 22.98 -35.59 -4.86
C VAL A 40 23.94 -34.47 -5.21
N ILE A 41 23.84 -34.03 -6.46
CA ILE A 41 24.46 -32.80 -6.95
C ILE A 41 23.72 -31.67 -6.22
N ALA A 42 24.42 -30.91 -5.36
CA ALA A 42 23.85 -29.73 -4.73
C ALA A 42 23.70 -28.65 -5.82
N GLU A 43 22.51 -28.57 -6.41
CA GLU A 43 22.15 -27.46 -7.29
C GLU A 43 22.03 -26.19 -6.42
N PRO A 44 22.71 -25.07 -6.77
CA PRO A 44 22.57 -23.83 -6.03
C PRO A 44 21.14 -23.31 -6.20
N VAL A 45 20.31 -23.45 -5.17
CA VAL A 45 19.01 -22.77 -5.13
C VAL A 45 19.29 -21.28 -5.01
N ALA A 46 19.27 -20.60 -6.15
CA ALA A 46 19.31 -19.14 -6.18
C ALA A 46 18.08 -18.62 -5.41
N PRO A 47 18.25 -17.68 -4.46
CA PRO A 47 17.12 -17.07 -3.77
C PRO A 47 16.20 -16.40 -4.81
N PRO A 48 14.87 -16.50 -4.65
CA PRO A 48 13.93 -15.83 -5.55
C PRO A 48 14.21 -14.34 -5.55
N ALA A 49 14.19 -13.73 -6.75
CA ALA A 49 14.41 -12.30 -6.91
C ALA A 49 13.40 -11.52 -6.06
N PRO A 50 13.83 -10.44 -5.36
CA PRO A 50 12.92 -9.60 -4.61
C PRO A 50 11.84 -9.05 -5.57
N PRO A 51 10.58 -8.97 -5.12
CA PRO A 51 9.52 -8.38 -5.93
C PRO A 51 9.90 -6.94 -6.31
N PRO A 52 9.51 -6.46 -7.51
CA PRO A 52 9.78 -5.09 -7.91
C PRO A 52 9.21 -4.13 -6.86
N PRO A 53 9.92 -3.04 -6.52
CA PRO A 53 9.40 -2.05 -5.60
C PRO A 53 8.11 -1.50 -6.19
N VAL A 54 7.00 -1.66 -5.47
CA VAL A 54 5.77 -0.93 -5.80
C VAL A 54 6.15 0.55 -5.80
N ALA A 55 6.00 1.22 -6.94
CA ALA A 55 6.30 2.64 -7.04
C ALA A 55 5.51 3.34 -5.92
N THR A 56 6.23 3.87 -4.94
CA THR A 56 5.69 4.39 -3.68
C THR A 56 5.11 5.79 -3.88
N GLY A 57 4.24 5.95 -4.88
CA GLY A 57 3.25 7.01 -4.92
C GLY A 57 2.13 6.65 -3.93
N GLY A 58 2.44 6.62 -2.64
CA GLY A 58 1.48 6.25 -1.60
C GLY A 58 0.51 7.40 -1.32
N ARG A 59 -0.60 7.14 -0.63
CA ARG A 59 -1.54 8.18 -0.14
C ARG A 59 -0.83 9.40 0.48
N SER A 60 0.31 9.20 1.15
CA SER A 60 1.09 10.26 1.79
C SER A 60 1.65 11.27 0.78
N SER A 61 1.84 10.89 -0.48
CA SER A 61 2.31 11.78 -1.55
C SER A 61 1.26 12.77 -2.04
N VAL A 62 -0.03 12.50 -1.78
CA VAL A 62 -1.13 13.43 -2.12
C VAL A 62 -1.53 14.32 -0.96
N VAL A 63 -1.01 14.05 0.22
CA VAL A 63 -1.34 14.80 1.45
C VAL A 63 -0.56 16.09 1.44
N GLY A 64 -1.26 17.21 1.66
CA GLY A 64 -0.68 18.55 1.60
C GLY A 64 -1.68 19.58 1.14
N SER A 65 -1.17 20.79 0.92
CA SER A 65 -1.92 21.90 0.33
C SER A 65 -1.67 21.96 -1.16
N TRP A 66 -2.74 22.03 -1.93
CA TRP A 66 -2.76 22.05 -3.38
C TRP A 66 -3.45 23.32 -3.88
N ASP A 67 -2.93 23.87 -4.96
CA ASP A 67 -3.57 24.87 -5.78
C ASP A 67 -4.32 24.17 -6.91
N ALA A 68 -5.64 24.05 -6.75
CA ALA A 68 -6.53 23.52 -7.74
C ALA A 68 -6.86 24.60 -8.79
N ARG A 69 -6.71 24.24 -10.06
CA ARG A 69 -7.02 25.06 -11.22
C ARG A 69 -8.07 24.35 -12.08
N ASP A 70 -9.21 25.01 -12.22
CA ASP A 70 -10.31 24.52 -13.04
C ASP A 70 -10.10 24.89 -14.53
N ALA A 71 -10.83 24.24 -15.43
CA ALA A 71 -10.85 24.53 -16.87
C ALA A 71 -11.15 26.01 -17.21
N THR A 72 -11.87 26.71 -16.35
CA THR A 72 -12.12 28.16 -16.46
C THR A 72 -10.90 29.03 -16.16
N GLY A 73 -9.79 28.42 -15.70
CA GLY A 73 -8.56 29.10 -15.30
C GLY A 73 -8.59 29.65 -13.88
N ALA A 74 -9.69 29.47 -13.16
CA ALA A 74 -9.83 29.91 -11.78
C ALA A 74 -9.05 29.01 -10.82
N ASN A 75 -8.48 29.61 -9.77
CA ASN A 75 -7.67 28.93 -8.77
C ASN A 75 -8.42 28.78 -7.43
N CYS A 76 -8.09 27.73 -6.68
CA CYS A 76 -8.57 27.53 -5.33
C CYS A 76 -7.60 26.69 -4.50
N LYS A 77 -7.67 26.81 -3.18
CA LYS A 77 -6.83 26.04 -2.27
C LYS A 77 -7.56 24.79 -1.81
N VAL A 78 -6.92 23.64 -1.97
CA VAL A 78 -7.42 22.34 -1.50
C VAL A 78 -6.38 21.73 -0.58
N THR A 79 -6.74 21.47 0.66
CA THR A 79 -5.89 20.78 1.63
C THR A 79 -6.38 19.35 1.80
N LEU A 80 -5.50 18.40 1.48
CA LEU A 80 -5.74 16.97 1.67
C LEU A 80 -4.96 16.52 2.91
N SER A 81 -5.66 16.04 3.92
CA SER A 81 -5.08 15.62 5.20
C SER A 81 -5.31 14.13 5.44
N SER A 82 -4.31 13.41 5.93
CA SER A 82 -4.44 12.00 6.35
C SER A 82 -5.28 11.80 7.64
N THR A 83 -5.97 12.83 8.11
CA THR A 83 -6.81 12.75 9.31
C THR A 83 -8.07 11.94 8.99
N PRO A 84 -8.40 10.92 9.80
CA PRO A 84 -9.59 10.10 9.56
C PRO A 84 -10.89 10.90 9.67
N ALA A 85 -11.84 10.58 8.79
CA ALA A 85 -13.04 11.35 8.48
C ALA A 85 -14.25 10.42 8.30
N LEU A 86 -14.83 9.94 9.40
CA LEU A 86 -15.81 8.83 9.44
C LEU A 86 -15.21 7.54 8.85
N ASP A 87 -15.09 7.47 7.52
CA ASP A 87 -14.59 6.33 6.75
C ASP A 87 -13.49 6.74 5.74
N LEU A 88 -13.34 8.04 5.48
CA LEU A 88 -12.45 8.59 4.48
C LEU A 88 -11.34 9.42 5.14
N TYR A 89 -10.56 10.17 4.36
CA TYR A 89 -9.63 11.16 4.86
C TYR A 89 -10.20 12.58 4.77
N ARG A 90 -9.78 13.49 5.65
CA ARG A 90 -10.26 14.88 5.67
C ARG A 90 -9.72 15.66 4.46
N ALA A 91 -10.60 16.30 3.71
CA ALA A 91 -10.25 17.29 2.69
C ALA A 91 -10.96 18.62 2.98
N THR A 92 -10.28 19.73 2.72
CA THR A 92 -10.84 21.07 2.86
C THR A 92 -10.58 21.85 1.60
N ALA A 93 -11.60 22.50 1.05
CA ALA A 93 -11.49 23.30 -0.15
C ALA A 93 -11.93 24.74 0.15
N THR A 94 -11.08 25.72 -0.13
CA THR A 94 -11.28 27.13 0.23
C THR A 94 -11.15 28.01 -1.00
N GLY A 95 -12.07 28.95 -1.16
CA GLY A 95 -12.08 29.88 -2.30
C GLY A 95 -12.42 29.20 -3.64
N CYS A 96 -13.06 28.04 -3.61
CA CYS A 96 -13.45 27.31 -4.83
C CYS A 96 -14.61 28.01 -5.54
N PRO A 97 -14.44 28.45 -6.80
CA PRO A 97 -15.55 29.00 -7.59
C PRO A 97 -16.54 27.89 -8.02
N ASN A 98 -16.04 26.67 -8.18
CA ASN A 98 -16.85 25.51 -8.48
C ASN A 98 -17.56 25.01 -7.21
N LYS A 99 -18.90 24.91 -7.26
CA LYS A 99 -19.73 24.51 -6.12
C LYS A 99 -19.50 23.05 -5.70
N ASP A 100 -19.15 22.16 -6.61
CA ASP A 100 -18.86 20.75 -6.30
C ASP A 100 -17.53 20.63 -5.55
N LEU A 101 -16.50 21.36 -5.95
CA LEU A 101 -15.23 21.47 -5.21
C LEU A 101 -15.41 22.14 -3.86
N ALA A 102 -16.17 23.23 -3.79
CA ALA A 102 -16.45 23.94 -2.54
C ALA A 102 -17.20 23.07 -1.51
N ARG A 103 -17.89 22.01 -1.97
CA ARG A 103 -18.57 21.05 -1.11
C ARG A 103 -17.69 19.87 -0.72
N VAL A 104 -16.46 19.76 -1.20
CA VAL A 104 -15.58 18.64 -0.82
C VAL A 104 -15.26 18.71 0.67
N SER A 105 -15.42 17.59 1.36
CA SER A 105 -15.14 17.45 2.79
C SER A 105 -14.28 16.23 3.12
N ALA A 106 -14.14 15.31 2.16
CA ALA A 106 -13.38 14.09 2.33
C ALA A 106 -12.66 13.69 1.04
N TRP A 107 -11.65 12.84 1.17
CA TRP A 107 -10.92 12.25 0.06
C TRP A 107 -10.49 10.81 0.34
N ASP A 108 -10.17 10.06 -0.70
CA ASP A 108 -9.60 8.73 -0.63
C ASP A 108 -8.54 8.53 -1.71
N PHE A 109 -7.64 7.57 -1.50
CA PHE A 109 -6.64 7.18 -2.49
C PHE A 109 -6.71 5.68 -2.78
N ARG A 110 -7.09 5.33 -4.00
CA ARG A 110 -7.30 3.95 -4.47
C ARG A 110 -6.71 3.82 -5.85
N ASP A 111 -5.98 2.74 -6.11
CA ASP A 111 -5.49 2.39 -7.44
C ASP A 111 -4.65 3.49 -8.15
N GLY A 112 -3.98 4.36 -7.39
CA GLY A 112 -3.20 5.49 -7.93
C GLY A 112 -4.01 6.75 -8.20
N GLU A 113 -5.30 6.74 -7.85
CA GLU A 113 -6.24 7.83 -8.05
C GLU A 113 -6.74 8.39 -6.71
N VAL A 114 -6.91 9.71 -6.68
CA VAL A 114 -7.50 10.46 -5.59
C VAL A 114 -8.96 10.73 -5.91
N TYR A 115 -9.83 10.27 -5.02
CA TYR A 115 -11.27 10.50 -5.10
C TYR A 115 -11.65 11.56 -4.08
N LEU A 116 -12.27 12.65 -4.54
CA LEU A 116 -12.79 13.71 -3.67
C LEU A 116 -14.28 13.48 -3.44
N TYR A 117 -14.70 13.56 -2.18
CA TYR A 117 -16.07 13.28 -1.74
C TYR A 117 -16.73 14.52 -1.13
N GLN A 118 -18.02 14.65 -1.41
CA GLN A 118 -18.93 15.62 -0.81
C GLN A 118 -19.61 15.01 0.43
N PRO A 119 -20.16 15.86 1.34
CA PRO A 119 -21.09 15.44 2.37
C PRO A 119 -22.20 14.56 1.77
N GLY A 120 -22.40 13.38 2.34
CA GLY A 120 -23.34 12.39 1.82
C GLY A 120 -22.72 11.34 0.89
N GLY A 121 -21.40 11.34 0.70
CA GLY A 121 -20.67 10.24 0.02
C GLY A 121 -20.65 10.32 -1.51
N SER A 122 -21.11 11.42 -2.10
CA SER A 122 -21.03 11.63 -3.54
C SER A 122 -19.62 12.03 -3.97
N VAL A 123 -19.12 11.46 -5.08
CA VAL A 123 -17.81 11.83 -5.63
C VAL A 123 -17.91 13.19 -6.34
N ALA A 124 -17.16 14.18 -5.87
CA ALA A 124 -17.05 15.49 -6.50
C ALA A 124 -16.13 15.46 -7.72
N ALA A 125 -14.96 14.84 -7.57
CA ALA A 125 -13.93 14.80 -8.59
C ALA A 125 -13.05 13.57 -8.42
N ARG A 126 -12.47 13.13 -9.53
CA ARG A 126 -11.45 12.09 -9.58
C ARG A 126 -10.18 12.70 -10.14
N LEU A 127 -9.08 12.47 -9.46
CA LEU A 127 -7.76 13.00 -9.76
C LEU A 127 -6.79 11.83 -9.82
N ARG A 128 -5.74 11.93 -10.62
CA ARG A 128 -4.69 10.92 -10.73
C ARG A 128 -3.35 11.62 -10.56
N GLN A 129 -2.41 10.96 -9.91
CA GLN A 129 -1.06 11.51 -9.83
C GLN A 129 -0.38 11.48 -11.20
N GLY A 130 0.11 12.63 -11.66
CA GLY A 130 0.78 12.80 -12.94
C GLY A 130 1.82 13.90 -12.88
N GLY A 131 3.04 13.64 -13.38
CA GLY A 131 4.06 14.68 -13.60
C GLY A 131 4.46 15.54 -12.39
N GLY A 132 4.25 15.07 -11.16
CA GLY A 132 4.53 15.83 -9.93
C GLY A 132 3.34 16.63 -9.36
N GLY A 133 2.15 16.50 -9.96
CA GLY A 133 0.89 17.05 -9.49
C GLY A 133 -0.25 16.03 -9.52
N LEU A 134 -1.47 16.53 -9.39
CA LEU A 134 -2.71 15.75 -9.43
C LEU A 134 -3.58 16.29 -10.58
N GLU A 135 -3.95 15.46 -11.54
CA GLU A 135 -4.74 15.89 -12.69
C GLU A 135 -5.98 15.02 -12.85
N GLY A 136 -7.09 15.60 -13.30
CA GLY A 136 -8.31 14.85 -13.48
C GLY A 136 -9.49 15.72 -13.87
N ALA A 137 -10.68 15.31 -13.42
CA ALA A 137 -11.91 15.99 -13.79
C ALA A 137 -12.98 15.88 -12.70
N LEU A 138 -13.85 16.89 -12.66
CA LEU A 138 -15.06 16.88 -11.87
C LEU A 138 -16.06 15.85 -12.40
N THR A 139 -16.62 15.04 -11.50
CA THR A 139 -17.56 13.98 -11.86
C THR A 139 -18.89 14.54 -12.35
N LYS A 140 -19.34 15.68 -11.78
CA LYS A 140 -20.64 16.29 -12.09
C LYS A 140 -20.63 17.09 -13.40
N SER A 141 -19.61 17.95 -13.57
CA SER A 141 -19.51 18.89 -14.69
C SER A 141 -18.62 18.41 -15.83
N GLY A 142 -17.79 17.38 -15.61
CA GLY A 142 -16.78 16.93 -16.57
C GLY A 142 -15.64 17.93 -16.80
N ALA A 143 -15.59 19.03 -16.03
CA ALA A 143 -14.57 20.05 -16.18
C ALA A 143 -13.20 19.49 -15.77
N ALA A 144 -12.17 19.81 -16.57
CA ALA A 144 -10.79 19.46 -16.26
C ALA A 144 -10.34 20.21 -15.00
N LEU A 145 -9.59 19.49 -14.16
CA LEU A 145 -9.10 19.98 -12.88
C LEU A 145 -7.64 19.54 -12.74
N ALA A 146 -6.76 20.51 -12.55
CA ALA A 146 -5.35 20.27 -12.25
C ALA A 146 -5.03 20.82 -10.86
N LEU A 147 -4.30 20.06 -10.06
CA LEU A 147 -3.85 20.41 -8.73
C LEU A 147 -2.32 20.42 -8.75
N ASN A 148 -1.77 21.60 -8.44
CA ASN A 148 -0.33 21.84 -8.42
C ASN A 148 0.08 22.32 -7.02
N ARG A 149 1.38 22.29 -6.72
CA ARG A 149 1.97 22.72 -5.46
C ARG A 149 3.02 23.80 -5.71
#